data_AF-A0A520PRV1-F1
#
_entry.id   AF-A0A520PRV1-F1
#
_cell.length_a   1.000
_cell.length_b   1.000
_cell.length_c   1.000
_cell.angle_alpha   90.00
_cell.angle_beta   90.00
_cell.angle_gamma   90.00
#
_symmetry.space_group_name_H-M   'P 1'
#
loop_
_entity.id
_entity.type
_entity.pdbx_description
1 polymer ?
#
loop_
_entity_poly.entity_id
_entity_poly.type
_entity_poly.pdbx_seq_one_letter_code
_entity_poly.pdbx_strand_id
1 'polypeptide(L)'
;MDSRDVDAQLENAPLFRRLAYSAVMDLADDTLVVAAVEDLVAARDMDGKLGAIVVRLGDPSLAERLGKLLRVWQVGATSIVVIGDEEAAEALKSDAPPPIRRGRLIWHGVSEDGARWDDARKGPLGAKLDDALAPGRALDWESFEDRLRRSVARNTEQRAFAQRLYGTTPIVTYALLTANLMMFGLQAALGGFDPSVRLLIRLGGIEPHSIMNGEVWRLVSGAFLHGGVMHLGFNMMVLVILGRFVERLLGPARFLVLYTACALAGSLASTFLMDAAVSVGASGALWGILAAEAVFAFAPGFLPPPMVALARRTALINLGLNVAASFRPHVDWAAHAGGGLVGALLLYFVLSRGVPRGDRIAHDRPTPLPGQNIVAGLCVALLVGGAIAGPVLGGAFEPAPTAPIYERVVIDGTTATVQVPSSLAPQPAEVGDDSLRVDQSFGDLLHDPASVGVAIISVPPIPDDTLDLEITSILEALGEAPPSSTVTEGARRRDDTSLRAAASASYRYESDARHDVYIGIAERALIRVDVISWPDGDAFAAGLARHVVESYRDGAR
;
A
#
# COMPACT_ATOMS: atom_id res chain seq x y z
N MET A 1 -38.37 -33.83 -11.12
CA MET A 1 -39.52 -33.33 -11.91
C MET A 1 -38.93 -32.86 -13.22
N ASP A 2 -39.27 -33.52 -14.33
CA ASP A 2 -38.62 -33.35 -15.64
C ASP A 2 -39.04 -32.00 -16.26
N SER A 3 -38.11 -31.28 -16.88
CA SER A 3 -38.32 -29.89 -17.37
C SER A 3 -39.37 -29.80 -18.47
N ARG A 4 -39.69 -30.92 -19.12
CA ARG A 4 -40.66 -31.00 -20.22
C ARG A 4 -42.13 -30.95 -19.80
N ASP A 5 -42.46 -31.19 -18.53
CA ASP A 5 -43.83 -31.08 -18.01
C ASP A 5 -44.22 -29.64 -17.65
N VAL A 6 -43.24 -28.76 -17.47
CA VAL A 6 -43.46 -27.34 -17.12
C VAL A 6 -43.78 -26.51 -18.37
N ASP A 7 -43.13 -26.81 -19.49
CA ASP A 7 -43.30 -26.09 -20.76
C ASP A 7 -44.73 -26.29 -21.35
N ALA A 8 -45.29 -27.49 -21.22
CA ALA A 8 -46.64 -27.82 -21.71
C ALA A 8 -47.78 -27.17 -20.89
N GLN A 9 -47.51 -26.82 -19.62
CA GLN A 9 -48.48 -26.13 -18.75
C GLN A 9 -48.48 -24.60 -18.93
N LEU A 10 -47.45 -24.03 -19.55
CA LEU A 10 -47.30 -22.58 -19.75
C LEU A 10 -47.93 -22.08 -21.06
N GLU A 11 -47.94 -22.88 -22.13
CA GLU A 11 -48.52 -22.47 -23.42
C GLU A 11 -50.03 -22.23 -23.38
N ASN A 12 -50.76 -22.92 -22.49
CA ASN A 12 -52.22 -22.84 -22.36
C ASN A 12 -52.74 -21.88 -21.27
N ALA A 13 -51.87 -21.06 -20.68
CA ALA A 13 -52.20 -20.17 -19.58
C ALA A 13 -52.94 -18.87 -20.02
N PRO A 14 -54.00 -18.42 -19.31
CA PRO A 14 -54.74 -17.18 -19.62
C PRO A 14 -53.86 -15.93 -19.62
N LEU A 15 -54.24 -14.89 -20.38
CA LEU A 15 -53.54 -13.61 -20.58
C LEU A 15 -52.97 -12.98 -19.29
N PHE A 16 -53.69 -13.14 -18.17
CA PHE A 16 -53.30 -12.63 -16.86
C PHE A 16 -52.12 -13.37 -16.20
N ARG A 17 -51.93 -14.68 -16.45
CA ARG A 17 -50.68 -15.40 -16.09
C ARG A 17 -49.48 -14.85 -16.87
N ARG A 18 -49.67 -14.13 -17.98
CA ARG A 18 -48.58 -13.47 -18.74
C ARG A 18 -48.30 -12.04 -18.26
N LEU A 19 -49.28 -11.37 -17.64
CA LEU A 19 -49.18 -10.02 -17.07
C LEU A 19 -48.65 -10.00 -15.62
N ALA A 20 -48.95 -11.01 -14.80
CA ALA A 20 -48.47 -11.06 -13.42
C ALA A 20 -46.92 -11.19 -13.32
N TYR A 21 -46.29 -11.76 -14.34
CA TYR A 21 -44.84 -11.84 -14.41
C TYR A 21 -44.17 -10.59 -15.06
N SER A 22 -44.96 -9.71 -15.67
CA SER A 22 -44.50 -8.50 -16.36
C SER A 22 -43.98 -7.42 -15.43
N ALA A 23 -44.59 -7.27 -14.25
CA ALA A 23 -44.26 -6.23 -13.28
C ALA A 23 -42.82 -6.32 -12.72
N VAL A 24 -42.05 -7.35 -13.07
CA VAL A 24 -40.68 -7.59 -12.58
C VAL A 24 -39.60 -7.04 -13.55
N MET A 25 -40.01 -6.55 -14.73
CA MET A 25 -39.10 -6.36 -15.87
C MET A 25 -38.05 -5.24 -15.78
N ASP A 26 -38.08 -4.31 -14.83
CA ASP A 26 -37.17 -3.12 -14.88
C ASP A 26 -36.45 -2.75 -13.57
N LEU A 27 -36.47 -3.64 -12.59
CA LEU A 27 -35.76 -3.49 -11.30
C LEU A 27 -34.25 -3.78 -11.38
N ALA A 28 -33.77 -4.20 -12.54
CA ALA A 28 -32.40 -4.64 -12.74
C ALA A 28 -31.45 -3.44 -12.85
N ASP A 29 -31.02 -2.96 -11.70
CA ASP A 29 -29.65 -2.46 -11.56
C ASP A 29 -28.96 -2.81 -10.24
N ASP A 30 -29.60 -3.51 -9.27
CA ASP A 30 -28.86 -4.14 -8.14
C ASP A 30 -29.73 -5.04 -7.21
N THR A 31 -30.93 -5.49 -7.61
CA THR A 31 -31.71 -6.37 -6.71
C THR A 31 -32.68 -7.28 -7.43
N LEU A 32 -32.63 -8.59 -7.14
CA LEU A 32 -33.67 -9.52 -7.58
C LEU A 32 -33.85 -10.70 -6.63
N VAL A 33 -35.07 -10.83 -6.11
CA VAL A 33 -35.62 -12.05 -5.50
C VAL A 33 -37.03 -12.21 -6.08
N VAL A 34 -37.34 -13.37 -6.67
CA VAL A 34 -38.67 -13.68 -7.21
C VAL A 34 -39.27 -14.83 -6.40
N ALA A 35 -40.52 -14.66 -5.97
CA ALA A 35 -41.38 -15.73 -5.50
C ALA A 35 -42.58 -15.85 -6.44
N ALA A 36 -42.73 -17.01 -7.09
CA ALA A 36 -43.98 -17.43 -7.70
C ALA A 36 -44.66 -18.40 -6.73
N VAL A 37 -45.99 -18.33 -6.59
CA VAL A 37 -46.75 -19.36 -5.87
C VAL A 37 -47.92 -19.80 -6.73
N GLU A 38 -47.77 -20.99 -7.33
CA GLU A 38 -48.65 -22.09 -6.92
C GLU A 38 -47.91 -22.98 -5.88
N ASP A 39 -46.57 -23.06 -5.91
CA ASP A 39 -45.72 -23.51 -4.78
C ASP A 39 -44.39 -22.72 -4.74
N LEU A 40 -44.09 -22.15 -3.57
CA LEU A 40 -43.15 -21.05 -3.29
C LEU A 40 -41.69 -21.23 -3.79
N VAL A 41 -41.10 -20.19 -4.40
CA VAL A 41 -39.63 -20.03 -4.51
C VAL A 41 -39.18 -18.80 -3.73
N ALA A 42 -38.16 -18.94 -2.89
CA ALA A 42 -37.55 -17.83 -2.14
C ALA A 42 -36.12 -17.59 -2.65
N ALA A 43 -35.75 -16.32 -2.85
CA ALA A 43 -34.35 -15.91 -2.98
C ALA A 43 -34.02 -14.87 -1.88
N ARG A 44 -32.73 -14.70 -1.59
CA ARG A 44 -32.22 -13.76 -0.56
C ARG A 44 -31.31 -12.75 -1.26
N ASP A 45 -31.04 -11.62 -0.62
CA ASP A 45 -29.86 -10.76 -0.85
C ASP A 45 -29.13 -10.55 0.50
N MET A 46 -27.80 -10.38 0.47
CA MET A 46 -26.90 -10.16 1.62
C MET A 46 -26.33 -8.73 1.68
N ASP A 47 -26.50 -7.89 0.65
CA ASP A 47 -25.77 -6.60 0.56
C ASP A 47 -26.62 -5.34 0.76
N GLY A 48 -27.89 -5.49 1.17
CA GLY A 48 -28.56 -4.47 1.98
C GLY A 48 -29.27 -3.32 1.25
N LYS A 49 -29.84 -3.51 0.05
CA LYS A 49 -30.87 -2.62 -0.52
C LYS A 49 -32.02 -3.39 -1.20
N LEU A 50 -33.15 -2.68 -1.37
CA LEU A 50 -34.56 -3.10 -1.57
C LEU A 50 -34.86 -4.47 -2.22
N GLY A 51 -35.43 -5.41 -1.45
CA GLY A 51 -36.03 -6.65 -1.97
C GLY A 51 -37.48 -6.46 -2.44
N ALA A 52 -37.89 -7.13 -3.51
CA ALA A 52 -39.27 -7.15 -4.01
C ALA A 52 -39.90 -8.55 -3.83
N ILE A 53 -41.13 -8.63 -3.30
CA ILE A 53 -41.94 -9.86 -3.26
C ILE A 53 -43.09 -9.68 -4.23
N VAL A 54 -43.29 -10.60 -5.18
CA VAL A 54 -44.47 -10.60 -6.06
C VAL A 54 -45.46 -11.64 -5.56
N VAL A 55 -46.72 -11.25 -5.41
CA VAL A 55 -47.77 -12.10 -4.83
C VAL A 55 -48.99 -12.05 -5.72
N ARG A 56 -49.49 -13.21 -6.16
CA ARG A 56 -50.76 -13.33 -6.86
C ARG A 56 -51.84 -13.78 -5.87
N LEU A 57 -52.84 -12.94 -5.60
CA LEU A 57 -53.92 -13.26 -4.66
C LEU A 57 -55.12 -13.84 -5.42
N GLY A 58 -55.30 -15.16 -5.28
CA GLY A 58 -56.49 -15.89 -5.75
C GLY A 58 -56.94 -17.01 -4.80
N ASP A 59 -56.25 -17.20 -3.66
CA ASP A 59 -56.54 -18.24 -2.66
C ASP A 59 -56.33 -17.66 -1.24
N PRO A 60 -57.35 -17.64 -0.36
CA PRO A 60 -57.27 -17.16 1.02
C PRO A 60 -56.18 -17.86 1.88
N SER A 61 -55.85 -19.11 1.58
CA SER A 61 -54.82 -19.87 2.29
C SER A 61 -53.40 -19.34 2.04
N LEU A 62 -53.20 -18.67 0.89
CA LEU A 62 -51.94 -18.07 0.48
C LEU A 62 -51.66 -16.78 1.24
N ALA A 63 -52.71 -16.00 1.50
CA ALA A 63 -52.66 -14.78 2.32
C ALA A 63 -52.22 -15.09 3.75
N GLU A 64 -52.78 -16.15 4.35
CA GLU A 64 -52.40 -16.59 5.70
C GLU A 64 -50.93 -17.07 5.78
N ARG A 65 -50.48 -17.84 4.79
CA ARG A 65 -49.08 -18.31 4.70
C ARG A 65 -48.08 -17.18 4.51
N LEU A 66 -48.42 -16.21 3.67
CA LEU A 66 -47.60 -15.02 3.45
C LEU A 66 -47.54 -14.12 4.69
N GLY A 67 -48.66 -13.95 5.40
CA GLY A 67 -48.69 -13.26 6.69
C GLY A 67 -47.80 -13.94 7.74
N LYS A 68 -47.72 -15.27 7.75
CA LYS A 68 -46.75 -16.01 8.60
C LYS A 68 -45.31 -15.78 8.17
N LEU A 69 -45.02 -15.75 6.86
CA LEU A 69 -43.69 -15.45 6.30
C LEU A 69 -43.20 -14.05 6.65
N LEU A 70 -44.06 -13.03 6.50
CA LEU A 70 -43.76 -11.64 6.84
C LEU A 70 -43.48 -11.46 8.35
N ARG A 71 -44.14 -12.24 9.21
CA ARG A 71 -43.87 -12.29 10.68
C ARG A 71 -42.49 -12.86 11.03
N VAL A 72 -41.93 -13.73 10.18
CA VAL A 72 -40.60 -14.34 10.38
C VAL A 72 -39.48 -13.49 9.78
N TRP A 73 -39.76 -12.67 8.76
CA TRP A 73 -38.76 -11.88 8.05
C TRP A 73 -38.39 -10.58 8.79
N GLN A 74 -37.11 -10.46 9.16
CA GLN A 74 -36.53 -9.33 9.88
C GLN A 74 -35.43 -8.63 9.05
N VAL A 75 -35.80 -7.95 7.96
CA VAL A 75 -34.85 -7.24 7.08
C VAL A 75 -35.33 -5.80 6.84
N GLY A 76 -34.48 -4.93 6.28
CA GLY A 76 -34.75 -3.50 6.03
C GLY A 76 -35.88 -3.23 5.02
N ALA A 77 -35.85 -2.08 4.33
CA ALA A 77 -36.91 -1.68 3.40
C ALA A 77 -37.21 -2.77 2.35
N THR A 78 -38.47 -3.19 2.27
CA THR A 78 -38.96 -4.29 1.42
C THR A 78 -40.16 -3.77 0.61
N SER A 79 -40.14 -3.97 -0.70
CA SER A 79 -41.27 -3.70 -1.59
C SER A 79 -42.09 -4.98 -1.80
N ILE A 80 -43.42 -4.88 -1.75
CA ILE A 80 -44.32 -5.99 -2.03
C ILE A 80 -45.20 -5.56 -3.19
N VAL A 81 -45.15 -6.31 -4.29
CA VAL A 81 -46.01 -6.16 -5.45
C VAL A 81 -47.10 -7.20 -5.36
N VAL A 82 -48.33 -6.74 -5.15
CA VAL A 82 -49.52 -7.58 -5.08
C VAL A 82 -50.28 -7.46 -6.40
N ILE A 83 -50.62 -8.61 -6.96
CA ILE A 83 -51.33 -8.75 -8.22
C ILE A 83 -52.62 -9.50 -7.94
N GLY A 84 -53.75 -8.81 -8.09
CA GLY A 84 -55.08 -9.34 -7.75
C GLY A 84 -55.98 -8.30 -7.09
N ASP A 85 -56.94 -8.80 -6.32
CA ASP A 85 -57.98 -8.01 -5.68
C ASP A 85 -57.45 -7.05 -4.59
N GLU A 86 -57.95 -5.82 -4.59
CA GLU A 86 -57.60 -4.75 -3.65
C GLU A 86 -57.97 -5.12 -2.22
N GLU A 87 -59.14 -5.74 -2.01
CA GLU A 87 -59.60 -6.12 -0.66
C GLU A 87 -58.70 -7.19 -0.04
N ALA A 88 -58.31 -8.19 -0.82
CA ALA A 88 -57.38 -9.23 -0.38
C ALA A 88 -55.98 -8.65 -0.05
N ALA A 89 -55.56 -7.63 -0.78
CA ALA A 89 -54.29 -6.97 -0.55
C ALA A 89 -54.31 -6.02 0.65
N GLU A 90 -55.41 -5.32 0.91
CA GLU A 90 -55.63 -4.53 2.12
C GLU A 90 -55.73 -5.41 3.37
N ALA A 91 -56.36 -6.59 3.26
CA ALA A 91 -56.30 -7.59 4.32
C ALA A 91 -54.85 -7.98 4.62
N LEU A 92 -54.03 -8.24 3.60
CA LEU A 92 -52.61 -8.55 3.79
C LEU A 92 -51.80 -7.40 4.40
N LYS A 93 -52.09 -6.16 4.00
CA LYS A 93 -51.48 -4.94 4.55
C LYS A 93 -51.78 -4.79 6.04
N SER A 94 -53.03 -5.02 6.43
CA SER A 94 -53.47 -4.92 7.83
C SER A 94 -52.87 -6.00 8.73
N ASP A 95 -52.62 -7.19 8.17
CA ASP A 95 -52.07 -8.35 8.88
C ASP A 95 -50.53 -8.37 8.93
N ALA A 96 -49.88 -7.51 8.13
CA ALA A 96 -48.43 -7.41 8.08
C ALA A 96 -47.86 -6.79 9.37
N PRO A 97 -46.82 -7.38 9.98
CA PRO A 97 -46.21 -6.82 11.17
C PRO A 97 -45.57 -5.45 10.89
N PRO A 98 -45.57 -4.51 11.86
CA PRO A 98 -44.83 -3.27 11.73
C PRO A 98 -43.31 -3.58 11.59
N PRO A 99 -42.58 -2.87 10.72
CA PRO A 99 -41.16 -3.11 10.53
C PRO A 99 -40.38 -2.85 11.83
N ILE A 100 -39.60 -3.84 12.27
CA ILE A 100 -38.88 -3.81 13.55
C ILE A 100 -37.65 -2.88 13.50
N ARG A 101 -37.17 -2.50 12.30
CA ARG A 101 -36.12 -1.49 12.05
C ARG A 101 -36.69 -0.30 11.27
N ARG A 102 -35.95 0.83 11.20
CA ARG A 102 -36.24 2.06 10.40
C ARG A 102 -36.43 1.84 8.86
N GLY A 103 -36.91 0.69 8.41
CA GLY A 103 -37.29 0.41 7.03
C GLY A 103 -38.77 0.69 6.80
N ARG A 104 -39.14 1.05 5.56
CA ARG A 104 -40.52 1.23 5.13
C ARG A 104 -40.93 0.00 4.32
N LEU A 105 -42.08 -0.60 4.62
CA LEU A 105 -42.72 -1.55 3.71
C LEU A 105 -43.47 -0.74 2.65
N ILE A 106 -43.21 -1.00 1.37
CA ILE A 106 -43.84 -0.27 0.26
C ILE A 106 -44.70 -1.27 -0.51
N TRP A 107 -45.99 -0.99 -0.60
CA TRP A 107 -46.96 -1.85 -1.26
C TRP A 107 -47.27 -1.30 -2.66
N HIS A 108 -47.26 -2.19 -3.64
CA HIS A 108 -47.68 -1.92 -5.01
C HIS A 108 -48.86 -2.83 -5.34
N GLY A 109 -49.92 -2.28 -5.92
CA GLY A 109 -51.20 -2.96 -6.11
C GLY A 109 -51.66 -2.86 -7.55
N VAL A 110 -51.79 -4.00 -8.21
CA VAL A 110 -52.15 -4.11 -9.63
C VAL A 110 -53.30 -5.10 -9.75
N SER A 111 -54.43 -4.70 -10.34
CA SER A 111 -55.57 -5.57 -10.63
C SER A 111 -55.28 -6.48 -11.84
N GLU A 112 -56.16 -7.47 -12.07
CA GLU A 112 -55.91 -8.48 -13.10
C GLU A 112 -55.88 -7.93 -14.54
N ASP A 113 -56.55 -6.81 -14.78
CA ASP A 113 -56.55 -6.05 -16.04
C ASP A 113 -55.38 -5.04 -16.14
N GLY A 114 -54.49 -5.01 -15.15
CA GLY A 114 -53.32 -4.15 -15.12
C GLY A 114 -53.55 -2.75 -14.55
N ALA A 115 -54.77 -2.43 -14.07
CA ALA A 115 -55.03 -1.16 -13.41
C ALA A 115 -54.37 -1.12 -12.01
N ARG A 116 -53.76 0.01 -11.66
CA ARG A 116 -53.20 0.19 -10.31
C ARG A 116 -54.25 0.72 -9.36
N TRP A 117 -54.31 0.15 -8.17
CA TRP A 117 -55.12 0.63 -7.06
C TRP A 117 -54.28 1.15 -5.89
N ASP A 118 -52.93 1.09 -5.97
CA ASP A 118 -52.03 1.63 -4.94
C ASP A 118 -51.57 3.08 -5.18
N ASP A 119 -51.26 3.78 -4.09
CA ASP A 119 -50.88 5.21 -4.10
C ASP A 119 -49.35 5.45 -4.13
N ALA A 120 -48.52 4.40 -4.31
CA ALA A 120 -47.06 4.46 -4.16
C ALA A 120 -46.31 5.06 -5.39
N ARG A 121 -46.86 6.13 -5.98
CA ARG A 121 -46.37 6.77 -7.22
C ARG A 121 -45.03 7.53 -7.09
N LYS A 122 -44.50 7.74 -5.88
CA LYS A 122 -43.46 8.77 -5.62
C LYS A 122 -42.02 8.26 -5.44
N GLY A 123 -41.65 7.16 -6.08
CA GLY A 123 -40.27 6.62 -6.01
C GLY A 123 -39.73 6.19 -7.37
N PRO A 124 -38.39 6.11 -7.55
CA PRO A 124 -37.76 5.71 -8.81
C PRO A 124 -38.18 4.31 -9.30
N LEU A 125 -38.65 3.46 -8.37
CA LEU A 125 -39.25 2.17 -8.67
C LEU A 125 -40.65 2.27 -9.29
N GLY A 126 -41.48 3.21 -8.81
CA GLY A 126 -42.84 3.43 -9.31
C GLY A 126 -42.86 3.83 -10.78
N ALA A 127 -41.98 4.77 -11.15
CA ALA A 127 -41.83 5.24 -12.54
C ALA A 127 -41.30 4.15 -13.49
N LYS A 128 -40.40 3.30 -13.02
CA LYS A 128 -39.90 2.14 -13.79
C LYS A 128 -40.99 1.07 -13.99
N LEU A 129 -41.86 0.87 -12.99
CA LEU A 129 -43.00 -0.04 -13.13
C LEU A 129 -44.02 0.49 -14.16
N ASP A 130 -44.20 1.81 -14.23
CA ASP A 130 -45.15 2.45 -15.16
C ASP A 130 -44.72 2.30 -16.63
N ASP A 131 -43.42 2.36 -16.95
CA ASP A 131 -42.90 2.15 -18.31
C ASP A 131 -42.96 0.67 -18.75
N ALA A 132 -42.78 -0.26 -17.81
CA ALA A 132 -42.86 -1.70 -18.05
C ALA A 132 -44.29 -2.21 -18.26
N LEU A 133 -45.29 -1.53 -17.68
CA LEU A 133 -46.72 -1.89 -17.72
C LEU A 133 -47.53 -1.06 -18.73
N ALA A 134 -46.88 -0.23 -19.56
CA ALA A 134 -47.56 0.64 -20.51
C ALA A 134 -48.41 -0.15 -21.54
N PRO A 135 -49.65 0.31 -21.86
CA PRO A 135 -50.53 -0.40 -22.80
C PRO A 135 -49.90 -0.58 -24.19
N GLY A 136 -49.96 -1.80 -24.74
CA GLY A 136 -49.54 -2.09 -26.13
C GLY A 136 -48.14 -2.67 -26.29
N ARG A 137 -47.36 -2.84 -25.21
CA ARG A 137 -46.06 -3.51 -25.25
C ARG A 137 -46.24 -5.00 -24.91
N ALA A 138 -46.24 -5.87 -25.92
CA ALA A 138 -46.31 -7.32 -25.69
C ALA A 138 -45.03 -7.79 -24.97
N LEU A 139 -45.18 -8.52 -23.87
CA LEU A 139 -44.05 -9.07 -23.15
C LEU A 139 -43.49 -10.31 -23.84
N ASP A 140 -42.23 -10.21 -24.25
CA ASP A 140 -41.43 -11.33 -24.72
C ASP A 140 -41.02 -12.21 -23.53
N TRP A 141 -41.75 -13.31 -23.37
CA TRP A 141 -41.71 -14.20 -22.22
C TRP A 141 -40.48 -15.11 -22.23
N GLU A 142 -40.08 -15.59 -23.40
CA GLU A 142 -38.91 -16.42 -23.60
C GLU A 142 -37.63 -15.65 -23.21
N SER A 143 -37.55 -14.39 -23.64
CA SER A 143 -36.45 -13.50 -23.24
C SER A 143 -36.44 -13.17 -21.73
N PHE A 144 -37.59 -13.11 -21.06
CA PHE A 144 -37.67 -12.87 -19.62
C PHE A 144 -37.22 -14.08 -18.81
N GLU A 145 -37.75 -15.26 -19.14
CA GLU A 145 -37.39 -16.49 -18.44
C GLU A 145 -35.90 -16.75 -18.55
N ASP A 146 -35.32 -16.53 -19.74
CA ASP A 146 -33.88 -16.57 -19.95
C ASP A 146 -33.13 -15.53 -19.10
N ARG A 147 -33.63 -14.29 -18.97
CA ARG A 147 -33.03 -13.26 -18.09
C ARG A 147 -33.10 -13.65 -16.62
N LEU A 148 -34.22 -14.23 -16.16
CA LEU A 148 -34.42 -14.68 -14.78
C LEU A 148 -33.52 -15.87 -14.44
N ARG A 149 -33.50 -16.90 -15.30
CA ARG A 149 -32.61 -18.07 -15.18
C ARG A 149 -31.15 -17.62 -15.10
N ARG A 150 -30.73 -16.70 -15.98
CA ARG A 150 -29.39 -16.07 -15.92
C ARG A 150 -29.16 -15.29 -14.63
N SER A 151 -30.14 -14.54 -14.12
CA SER A 151 -29.99 -13.76 -12.88
C SER A 151 -29.83 -14.65 -11.63
N VAL A 152 -30.65 -15.70 -11.52
CA VAL A 152 -30.58 -16.66 -10.40
C VAL A 152 -29.27 -17.46 -10.43
N ALA A 153 -28.82 -17.89 -11.61
CA ALA A 153 -27.53 -18.55 -11.78
C ALA A 153 -26.38 -17.64 -11.32
N ARG A 154 -26.35 -16.38 -11.78
CA ARG A 154 -25.34 -15.37 -11.39
C ARG A 154 -25.29 -15.13 -9.87
N ASN A 155 -26.44 -15.00 -9.21
CA ASN A 155 -26.50 -14.78 -7.75
C ASN A 155 -26.01 -16.00 -6.97
N THR A 156 -26.32 -17.20 -7.45
CA THR A 156 -25.87 -18.46 -6.82
C THR A 156 -24.36 -18.61 -6.94
N GLU A 157 -23.80 -18.31 -8.11
CA GLU A 157 -22.35 -18.29 -8.37
C GLU A 157 -21.62 -17.25 -7.50
N GLN A 158 -22.13 -16.01 -7.44
CA GLN A 158 -21.54 -14.95 -6.60
C GLN A 158 -21.52 -15.33 -5.12
N ARG A 159 -22.57 -15.99 -4.63
CA ARG A 159 -22.65 -16.45 -3.23
C ARG A 159 -21.69 -17.57 -2.92
N ALA A 160 -21.66 -18.58 -3.78
CA ALA A 160 -20.75 -19.71 -3.60
C ALA A 160 -19.29 -19.22 -3.65
N PHE A 161 -18.99 -18.28 -4.55
CA PHE A 161 -17.72 -17.57 -4.60
C PHE A 161 -17.43 -16.81 -3.29
N ALA A 162 -18.35 -15.96 -2.82
CA ALA A 162 -18.16 -15.17 -1.61
C ALA A 162 -18.00 -16.05 -0.36
N GLN A 163 -18.91 -17.01 -0.14
CA GLN A 163 -18.83 -17.93 1.01
C GLN A 163 -17.51 -18.68 1.06
N ARG A 164 -17.00 -19.12 -0.09
CA ARG A 164 -15.70 -19.76 -0.15
C ARG A 164 -14.55 -18.80 0.10
N LEU A 165 -14.55 -17.65 -0.59
CA LEU A 165 -13.48 -16.67 -0.48
C LEU A 165 -13.35 -16.22 0.98
N TYR A 166 -14.47 -15.85 1.61
CA TYR A 166 -14.52 -15.40 3.01
C TYR A 166 -14.45 -16.54 4.05
N GLY A 167 -14.67 -17.79 3.64
CA GLY A 167 -14.58 -18.97 4.51
C GLY A 167 -13.15 -19.43 4.83
N THR A 168 -12.13 -18.88 4.16
CA THR A 168 -10.73 -19.16 4.47
C THR A 168 -10.08 -17.99 5.20
N THR A 169 -9.31 -18.30 6.26
CA THR A 169 -8.56 -17.32 7.04
C THR A 169 -7.23 -17.02 6.33
N PRO A 170 -6.97 -15.76 5.93
CA PRO A 170 -5.74 -15.35 5.27
C PRO A 170 -4.59 -15.22 6.27
N ILE A 171 -4.01 -16.36 6.66
CA ILE A 171 -3.03 -16.47 7.73
C ILE A 171 -1.73 -15.72 7.42
N VAL A 172 -1.27 -15.71 6.16
CA VAL A 172 -0.01 -15.07 5.78
C VAL A 172 -0.16 -13.55 5.83
N THR A 173 -1.29 -13.02 5.36
CA THR A 173 -1.60 -11.60 5.45
C THR A 173 -1.55 -11.11 6.89
N TYR A 174 -2.15 -11.85 7.83
CA TYR A 174 -2.14 -11.48 9.25
C TYR A 174 -0.77 -11.68 9.91
N ALA A 175 0.00 -12.69 9.50
CA ALA A 175 1.36 -12.88 9.96
C ALA A 175 2.27 -11.71 9.52
N LEU A 176 2.17 -11.31 8.25
CA LEU A 176 2.91 -10.16 7.71
C LEU A 176 2.49 -8.84 8.38
N LEU A 177 1.18 -8.64 8.59
CA LEU A 177 0.67 -7.49 9.37
C LEU A 177 1.34 -7.45 10.75
N THR A 178 1.33 -8.59 11.46
CA THR A 178 1.90 -8.68 12.81
C THR A 178 3.40 -8.41 12.80
N ALA A 179 4.14 -8.98 11.85
CA ALA A 179 5.59 -8.76 11.73
C ALA A 179 5.93 -7.28 11.48
N ASN A 180 5.20 -6.60 10.59
CA ASN A 180 5.38 -5.17 10.33
C ASN A 180 5.04 -4.31 11.56
N LEU A 181 3.98 -4.65 12.30
CA LEU A 181 3.64 -3.94 13.54
C LEU A 181 4.71 -4.16 14.63
N MET A 182 5.27 -5.36 14.75
CA MET A 182 6.35 -5.64 15.70
C MET A 182 7.63 -4.87 15.37
N MET A 183 8.04 -4.86 14.09
CA MET A 183 9.20 -4.10 13.63
C MET A 183 8.99 -2.60 13.79
N PHE A 184 7.80 -2.09 13.51
CA PHE A 184 7.47 -0.69 13.79
C PHE A 184 7.47 -0.37 15.29
N GLY A 185 7.02 -1.30 16.14
CA GLY A 185 7.13 -1.18 17.59
C GLY A 185 8.58 -1.10 18.06
N LEU A 186 9.49 -1.85 17.43
CA LEU A 186 10.93 -1.74 17.69
C LEU A 186 11.49 -0.38 17.26
N GLN A 187 11.13 0.12 16.06
CA GLN A 187 11.49 1.49 15.63
C GLN A 187 11.03 2.52 16.67
N ALA A 188 9.78 2.41 17.12
CA ALA A 188 9.20 3.32 18.10
C ALA A 188 9.91 3.26 19.46
N ALA A 189 10.35 2.08 19.89
CA ALA A 189 11.11 1.92 21.13
C ALA A 189 12.52 2.53 21.06
N LEU A 190 13.14 2.55 19.87
CA LEU A 190 14.52 3.03 19.68
C LEU A 190 14.60 4.52 19.30
N GLY A 191 13.61 5.06 18.59
CA GLY A 191 13.65 6.44 18.10
C GLY A 191 12.30 7.13 17.95
N GLY A 192 11.23 6.58 18.55
CA GLY A 192 9.89 7.16 18.48
C GLY A 192 9.14 6.88 17.17
N PHE A 193 7.95 7.48 17.04
CA PHE A 193 7.01 7.18 15.95
C PHE A 193 7.35 7.81 14.60
N ASP A 194 8.39 8.63 14.56
CA ASP A 194 8.93 9.29 13.38
C ASP A 194 10.46 9.04 13.35
N PRO A 195 10.89 7.84 12.95
CA PRO A 195 12.28 7.43 13.10
C PRO A 195 13.18 8.22 12.15
N SER A 196 14.36 8.63 12.65
CA SER A 196 15.37 9.28 11.82
C SER A 196 15.89 8.36 10.71
N VAL A 197 16.38 8.95 9.63
CA VAL A 197 16.99 8.20 8.51
C VAL A 197 18.13 7.30 9.01
N ARG A 198 18.95 7.79 9.94
CA ARG A 198 20.02 7.01 10.57
C ARG A 198 19.49 5.76 11.25
N LEU A 199 18.43 5.88 12.06
CA LEU A 199 17.83 4.72 12.72
C LEU A 199 17.29 3.72 11.71
N LEU A 200 16.67 4.20 10.62
CA LEU A 200 16.20 3.33 9.54
C LEU A 200 17.36 2.58 8.87
N ILE A 201 18.48 3.26 8.58
CA ILE A 201 19.70 2.62 8.08
C ILE A 201 20.18 1.54 9.05
N ARG A 202 20.29 1.87 10.35
CA ARG A 202 20.75 0.94 11.39
C ARG A 202 19.83 -0.26 11.63
N LEU A 203 18.54 -0.11 11.33
CA LEU A 203 17.57 -1.20 11.38
C LEU A 203 17.50 -2.02 10.09
N GLY A 204 18.24 -1.61 9.06
CA GLY A 204 18.33 -2.33 7.79
C GLY A 204 17.52 -1.75 6.64
N GLY A 205 17.39 -0.43 6.56
CA GLY A 205 16.84 0.26 5.40
C GLY A 205 17.59 -0.13 4.12
N ILE A 206 16.87 -0.07 3.00
CA ILE A 206 17.42 -0.33 1.66
C ILE A 206 18.28 0.87 1.31
N GLU A 207 19.59 0.72 1.53
CA GLU A 207 20.58 1.73 1.26
C GLU A 207 21.51 1.19 0.14
N PRO A 208 21.51 1.81 -1.05
CA PRO A 208 22.17 1.25 -2.22
C PRO A 208 23.67 0.97 -2.03
N HIS A 209 24.40 1.86 -1.37
CA HIS A 209 25.86 1.74 -1.22
C HIS A 209 26.24 0.52 -0.37
N SER A 210 25.58 0.33 0.77
CA SER A 210 25.75 -0.80 1.68
C SER A 210 25.42 -2.13 0.97
N ILE A 211 24.36 -2.14 0.15
CA ILE A 211 23.99 -3.32 -0.64
C ILE A 211 25.08 -3.68 -1.65
N MET A 212 25.63 -2.67 -2.34
CA MET A 212 26.75 -2.86 -3.28
C MET A 212 28.04 -3.33 -2.58
N ASN A 213 28.21 -2.99 -1.30
CA ASN A 213 29.32 -3.44 -0.46
C ASN A 213 29.06 -4.79 0.25
N GLY A 214 27.96 -5.48 -0.06
CA GLY A 214 27.70 -6.86 0.37
C GLY A 214 26.63 -7.03 1.44
N GLU A 215 25.99 -5.95 1.91
CA GLU A 215 24.90 -5.99 2.89
C GLU A 215 23.55 -6.35 2.25
N VAL A 216 23.53 -7.43 1.45
CA VAL A 216 22.37 -7.88 0.67
C VAL A 216 21.15 -8.24 1.51
N TRP A 217 21.32 -8.43 2.82
CA TRP A 217 20.22 -8.65 3.77
C TRP A 217 19.28 -7.43 3.86
N ARG A 218 19.77 -6.22 3.50
CA ARG A 218 18.98 -4.98 3.41
C ARG A 218 17.84 -5.05 2.40
N LEU A 219 17.99 -5.87 1.35
CA LEU A 219 16.94 -6.12 0.35
C LEU A 219 15.68 -6.76 0.95
N VAL A 220 15.77 -7.32 2.16
CA VAL A 220 14.63 -7.94 2.85
C VAL A 220 14.26 -7.18 4.12
N SER A 221 15.25 -6.78 4.93
CA SER A 221 14.97 -6.09 6.20
C SER A 221 14.21 -4.78 5.99
N GLY A 222 14.58 -3.99 4.98
CA GLY A 222 13.96 -2.69 4.74
C GLY A 222 12.48 -2.77 4.35
N ALA A 223 12.02 -3.94 3.87
CA ALA A 223 10.61 -4.18 3.57
C ALA A 223 9.71 -4.22 4.82
N PHE A 224 10.28 -4.35 6.02
CA PHE A 224 9.56 -4.32 7.29
C PHE A 224 9.59 -2.96 7.99
N LEU A 225 10.46 -2.05 7.55
CA LEU A 225 10.66 -0.74 8.15
C LEU A 225 9.69 0.28 7.57
N HIS A 226 9.35 1.31 8.34
CA HIS A 226 8.46 2.38 7.87
C HIS A 226 8.90 3.71 8.46
N GLY A 227 9.05 4.72 7.60
CA GLY A 227 9.38 6.11 7.98
C GLY A 227 8.20 6.88 8.61
N GLY A 228 7.38 6.24 9.45
CA GLY A 228 6.34 6.93 10.23
C GLY A 228 4.98 6.22 10.27
N VAL A 229 4.11 6.70 11.17
CA VAL A 229 2.80 6.08 11.47
C VAL A 229 1.86 6.08 10.27
N MET A 230 1.78 7.19 9.54
CA MET A 230 0.91 7.28 8.36
C MET A 230 1.39 6.32 7.26
N HIS A 231 2.70 6.22 7.07
CA HIS A 231 3.29 5.31 6.09
C HIS A 231 2.96 3.85 6.41
N LEU A 232 3.11 3.43 7.68
CA LEU A 232 2.68 2.11 8.14
C LEU A 232 1.18 1.90 7.96
N GLY A 233 0.36 2.86 8.39
CA GLY A 233 -1.10 2.77 8.35
C GLY A 233 -1.63 2.50 6.94
N PHE A 234 -1.13 3.24 5.95
CA PHE A 234 -1.51 3.02 4.55
C PHE A 234 -1.04 1.65 4.02
N ASN A 235 0.20 1.25 4.30
CA ASN A 235 0.70 -0.07 3.87
C ASN A 235 -0.13 -1.21 4.49
N MET A 236 -0.41 -1.14 5.79
CA MET A 236 -1.15 -2.18 6.48
C MET A 236 -2.63 -2.21 6.05
N MET A 237 -3.22 -1.06 5.75
CA MET A 237 -4.56 -0.98 5.16
C MET A 237 -4.60 -1.71 3.80
N VAL A 238 -3.65 -1.43 2.91
CA VAL A 238 -3.57 -2.08 1.59
C VAL A 238 -3.30 -3.59 1.73
N LEU A 239 -2.37 -3.98 2.60
CA LEU A 239 -2.08 -5.38 2.91
C LEU A 239 -3.32 -6.14 3.39
N VAL A 240 -4.08 -5.56 4.32
CA VAL A 240 -5.29 -6.23 4.85
C VAL A 240 -6.42 -6.23 3.81
N ILE A 241 -6.64 -5.15 3.06
CA ILE A 241 -7.74 -5.13 2.09
C ILE A 241 -7.42 -6.05 0.91
N LEU A 242 -6.30 -5.84 0.23
CA LEU A 242 -5.94 -6.54 -1.00
C LEU A 242 -5.24 -7.87 -0.73
N GLY A 243 -4.34 -7.93 0.25
CA GLY A 243 -3.61 -9.16 0.58
C GLY A 243 -4.55 -10.29 0.96
N ARG A 244 -5.59 -10.03 1.78
CA ARG A 244 -6.61 -11.03 2.09
C ARG A 244 -7.32 -11.54 0.84
N PHE A 245 -7.70 -10.64 -0.06
CA PHE A 245 -8.37 -11.01 -1.31
C PHE A 245 -7.49 -11.92 -2.17
N VAL A 246 -6.24 -11.51 -2.42
CA VAL A 246 -5.28 -12.26 -3.25
C VAL A 246 -4.86 -13.58 -2.59
N GLU A 247 -4.64 -13.61 -1.27
CA GLU A 247 -4.31 -14.84 -0.54
C GLU A 247 -5.43 -15.87 -0.60
N ARG A 248 -6.69 -15.45 -0.54
CA ARG A 248 -7.84 -16.36 -0.64
C ARG A 248 -8.00 -16.97 -2.03
N LEU A 249 -7.59 -16.25 -3.07
CA LEU A 249 -7.58 -16.76 -4.45
C LEU A 249 -6.41 -17.72 -4.71
N LEU A 250 -5.21 -17.37 -4.23
CA LEU A 250 -3.97 -18.11 -4.49
C LEU A 250 -3.69 -19.24 -3.49
N GLY A 251 -4.21 -19.12 -2.28
CA GLY A 251 -3.76 -19.86 -1.12
C GLY A 251 -2.47 -19.28 -0.50
N PRO A 252 -2.17 -19.66 0.76
CA PRO A 252 -1.11 -19.03 1.56
C PRO A 252 0.29 -19.21 0.98
N ALA A 253 0.63 -20.40 0.49
CA ALA A 253 1.98 -20.69 -0.02
C ALA A 253 2.34 -19.83 -1.23
N ARG A 254 1.42 -19.69 -2.20
CA ARG A 254 1.63 -18.88 -3.41
C ARG A 254 1.60 -17.39 -3.12
N PHE A 255 0.72 -16.96 -2.22
CA PHE A 255 0.68 -15.58 -1.77
C PHE A 255 2.00 -15.17 -1.10
N LEU A 256 2.57 -16.05 -0.27
CA LEU A 256 3.87 -15.80 0.35
C LEU A 256 4.99 -15.66 -0.69
N VAL A 257 5.02 -16.53 -1.70
CA VAL A 257 5.99 -16.44 -2.81
C VAL A 257 5.81 -15.15 -3.59
N LEU A 258 4.57 -14.78 -3.91
CA LEU A 258 4.25 -13.51 -4.58
C LEU A 258 4.78 -12.33 -3.77
N TYR A 259 4.39 -12.22 -2.50
CA TYR A 259 4.77 -11.13 -1.61
C TYR A 259 6.30 -10.99 -1.52
N THR A 260 6.99 -12.10 -1.26
CA THR A 260 8.45 -12.12 -1.06
C THR A 260 9.19 -11.73 -2.35
N ALA A 261 8.77 -12.27 -3.50
CA ALA A 261 9.39 -11.94 -4.78
C ALA A 261 9.19 -10.47 -5.15
N CYS A 262 8.01 -9.91 -4.86
CA CYS A 262 7.71 -8.50 -5.16
C CYS A 262 8.44 -7.55 -4.19
N ALA A 263 8.60 -7.93 -2.92
CA ALA A 263 9.44 -7.19 -1.97
C ALA A 263 10.88 -7.08 -2.49
N LEU A 264 11.50 -8.22 -2.82
CA LEU A 264 12.87 -8.28 -3.35
C LEU A 264 13.02 -7.50 -4.66
N ALA A 265 12.09 -7.67 -5.59
CA ALA A 265 12.11 -6.96 -6.87
C ALA A 265 11.98 -5.45 -6.69
N GLY A 266 11.13 -5.01 -5.75
CA GLY A 266 11.02 -3.61 -5.38
C GLY A 266 12.33 -3.08 -4.79
N SER A 267 12.92 -3.78 -3.82
CA SER A 267 14.19 -3.38 -3.22
C SER A 267 15.34 -3.34 -4.21
N LEU A 268 15.40 -4.29 -5.15
CA LEU A 268 16.38 -4.28 -6.24
C LEU A 268 16.16 -3.09 -7.17
N ALA A 269 14.92 -2.83 -7.61
CA ALA A 269 14.62 -1.69 -8.47
C ALA A 269 14.96 -0.36 -7.78
N SER A 270 14.65 -0.22 -6.49
CA SER A 270 15.07 0.91 -5.66
C SER A 270 16.58 1.09 -5.67
N THR A 271 17.32 0.02 -5.37
CA THR A 271 18.79 0.02 -5.31
C THR A 271 19.46 0.50 -6.59
N PHE A 272 18.93 0.13 -7.76
CA PHE A 272 19.56 0.43 -9.05
C PHE A 272 19.00 1.68 -9.75
N LEU A 273 17.84 2.20 -9.34
CA LEU A 273 17.16 3.28 -10.06
C LEU A 273 16.89 4.53 -9.20
N MET A 274 17.05 4.46 -7.88
CA MET A 274 16.97 5.62 -6.99
C MET A 274 18.36 6.19 -6.71
N ASP A 275 18.49 7.51 -6.73
CA ASP A 275 19.73 8.20 -6.39
C ASP A 275 19.90 8.27 -4.86
N ALA A 276 20.80 7.45 -4.32
CA ALA A 276 21.35 7.42 -2.94
C ALA A 276 20.36 7.54 -1.75
N ALA A 277 19.05 7.56 -1.99
CA ALA A 277 18.04 7.71 -0.97
C ALA A 277 17.76 6.37 -0.27
N VAL A 278 17.69 6.39 1.06
CA VAL A 278 17.31 5.22 1.85
C VAL A 278 15.83 4.94 1.63
N SER A 279 15.52 3.72 1.21
CA SER A 279 14.15 3.26 1.02
C SER A 279 13.72 2.28 2.12
N VAL A 280 12.46 2.39 2.54
CA VAL A 280 11.83 1.51 3.53
C VAL A 280 10.38 1.27 3.16
N GLY A 281 9.84 0.13 3.58
CA GLY A 281 8.42 -0.16 3.49
C GLY A 281 8.09 -1.43 2.72
N ALA A 282 6.95 -2.00 3.07
CA ALA A 282 6.40 -3.17 2.38
C ALA A 282 5.87 -2.85 0.97
N SER A 283 5.91 -1.60 0.54
CA SER A 283 5.14 -1.08 -0.59
C SER A 283 5.48 -1.76 -1.92
N GLY A 284 6.74 -2.14 -2.17
CA GLY A 284 7.11 -2.93 -3.35
C GLY A 284 6.33 -4.26 -3.43
N ALA A 285 6.18 -4.94 -2.29
CA ALA A 285 5.37 -6.16 -2.22
C ALA A 285 3.88 -5.88 -2.45
N LEU A 286 3.37 -4.77 -1.90
CA LEU A 286 1.97 -4.36 -2.04
C LEU A 286 1.63 -3.95 -3.48
N TRP A 287 2.58 -3.35 -4.20
CA TRP A 287 2.47 -3.10 -5.63
C TRP A 287 2.36 -4.39 -6.44
N GLY A 288 3.08 -5.43 -6.03
CA GLY A 288 2.91 -6.78 -6.56
C GLY A 288 1.51 -7.35 -6.31
N ILE A 289 0.95 -7.14 -5.12
CA ILE A 289 -0.44 -7.54 -4.78
C ILE A 289 -1.46 -6.75 -5.60
N LEU A 290 -1.25 -5.45 -5.79
CA LEU A 290 -2.11 -4.59 -6.60
C LEU A 290 -2.08 -4.99 -8.09
N ALA A 291 -0.90 -5.29 -8.60
CA ALA A 291 -0.73 -5.84 -9.95
C ALA A 291 -1.39 -7.22 -10.07
N ALA A 292 -1.33 -8.04 -9.03
CA ALA A 292 -2.01 -9.33 -8.98
C ALA A 292 -3.54 -9.20 -9.02
N GLU A 293 -4.12 -8.23 -8.27
CA GLU A 293 -5.54 -7.88 -8.37
C GLU A 293 -5.93 -7.52 -9.81
N ALA A 294 -5.13 -6.65 -10.46
CA ALA A 294 -5.37 -6.26 -11.85
C ALA A 294 -5.32 -7.48 -12.80
N VAL A 295 -4.35 -8.37 -12.65
CA VAL A 295 -4.29 -9.60 -13.46
C VAL A 295 -5.55 -10.45 -13.27
N PHE A 296 -6.02 -10.66 -12.03
CA PHE A 296 -7.28 -11.39 -11.81
C PHE A 296 -8.50 -10.71 -12.43
N ALA A 297 -8.55 -9.37 -12.41
CA ALA A 297 -9.67 -8.60 -12.96
C ALA A 297 -9.70 -8.56 -14.50
N PHE A 298 -8.53 -8.49 -15.14
CA PHE A 298 -8.40 -8.26 -16.58
C PHE A 298 -8.14 -9.52 -17.38
N ALA A 299 -7.41 -10.51 -16.83
CA ALA A 299 -7.15 -11.75 -17.55
C ALA A 299 -8.40 -12.63 -17.62
N PRO A 300 -8.68 -13.24 -18.79
CA PRO A 300 -9.94 -13.95 -19.01
C PRO A 300 -10.05 -15.21 -18.15
N GLY A 301 -11.23 -15.43 -17.59
CA GLY A 301 -11.59 -16.66 -16.89
C GLY A 301 -11.14 -16.74 -15.43
N PHE A 302 -10.51 -15.72 -14.85
CA PHE A 302 -10.13 -15.75 -13.43
C PHE A 302 -11.22 -15.35 -12.44
N LEU A 303 -12.30 -14.75 -12.90
CA LEU A 303 -13.42 -14.36 -12.04
C LEU A 303 -14.73 -14.75 -12.72
N PRO A 304 -15.79 -15.04 -11.94
CA PRO A 304 -17.12 -15.23 -12.50
C PRO A 304 -17.55 -13.99 -13.31
N PRO A 305 -18.22 -14.16 -14.47
CA PRO A 305 -18.64 -13.03 -15.32
C PRO A 305 -19.33 -11.87 -14.58
N PRO A 306 -20.21 -12.12 -13.59
CA PRO A 306 -20.87 -11.03 -12.85
C PRO A 306 -19.92 -10.15 -12.05
N MET A 307 -18.76 -10.67 -11.66
CA MET A 307 -17.79 -9.97 -10.81
C MET A 307 -16.73 -9.22 -11.60
N VAL A 308 -16.56 -9.55 -12.89
CA VAL A 308 -15.50 -8.98 -13.73
C VAL A 308 -15.61 -7.45 -13.83
N ALA A 309 -16.81 -6.91 -14.06
CA ALA A 309 -17.01 -5.46 -14.20
C ALA A 309 -16.64 -4.71 -12.92
N LEU A 310 -17.10 -5.20 -11.77
CA LEU A 310 -16.76 -4.61 -10.47
C LEU A 310 -15.26 -4.74 -10.17
N ALA A 311 -14.68 -5.92 -10.37
CA ALA A 311 -13.26 -6.16 -10.14
C ALA A 311 -12.37 -5.27 -11.00
N ARG A 312 -12.70 -5.09 -12.29
CA ARG A 312 -11.97 -4.18 -13.19
C ARG A 312 -12.07 -2.74 -12.73
N ARG A 313 -13.26 -2.27 -12.34
CA ARG A 313 -13.47 -0.92 -11.83
C ARG A 313 -12.63 -0.69 -10.56
N THR A 314 -12.67 -1.61 -9.61
CA THR A 314 -11.91 -1.53 -8.37
C THR A 314 -10.41 -1.55 -8.63
N ALA A 315 -9.92 -2.47 -9.47
CA ALA A 315 -8.51 -2.55 -9.85
C ALA A 315 -8.03 -1.26 -10.53
N LEU A 316 -8.83 -0.65 -11.42
CA LEU A 316 -8.48 0.63 -12.07
C LEU A 316 -8.43 1.79 -11.08
N ILE A 317 -9.39 1.87 -10.16
CA ILE A 317 -9.39 2.91 -9.12
C ILE A 317 -8.18 2.75 -8.21
N ASN A 318 -7.93 1.55 -7.72
CA ASN A 318 -6.79 1.26 -6.84
C ASN A 318 -5.46 1.55 -7.54
N LEU A 319 -5.30 1.10 -8.79
CA LEU A 319 -4.10 1.34 -9.58
C LEU A 319 -3.90 2.83 -9.86
N GLY A 320 -4.94 3.53 -10.31
CA GLY A 320 -4.88 4.96 -10.58
C GLY A 320 -4.48 5.79 -9.36
N LEU A 321 -5.10 5.53 -8.20
CA LEU A 321 -4.78 6.22 -6.95
C LEU A 321 -3.34 5.94 -6.48
N ASN A 322 -2.88 4.69 -6.56
CA ASN A 322 -1.53 4.32 -6.12
C ASN A 322 -0.45 4.81 -7.10
N VAL A 323 -0.69 4.75 -8.42
CA VAL A 323 0.20 5.35 -9.44
C VAL A 323 0.37 6.84 -9.16
N ALA A 324 -0.72 7.58 -8.99
CA ALA A 324 -0.65 9.01 -8.66
C ALA A 324 0.10 9.27 -7.35
N ALA A 325 -0.11 8.42 -6.33
CA ALA A 325 0.62 8.52 -5.06
C ALA A 325 2.13 8.23 -5.18
N SER A 326 2.55 7.44 -6.18
CA SER A 326 3.95 7.01 -6.35
C SER A 326 4.89 8.10 -6.82
N PHE A 327 4.35 9.12 -7.50
CA PHE A 327 5.15 10.24 -8.00
C PHE A 327 5.18 11.43 -7.03
N ARG A 328 4.72 11.25 -5.79
CA ARG A 328 4.89 12.27 -4.75
C ARG A 328 6.34 12.30 -4.26
N PRO A 329 6.85 13.46 -3.81
CA PRO A 329 8.16 13.56 -3.16
C PRO A 329 8.27 12.55 -2.01
N HIS A 330 9.48 12.01 -1.82
CA HIS A 330 9.80 11.00 -0.79
C HIS A 330 9.08 9.66 -0.93
N VAL A 331 8.51 9.36 -2.11
CA VAL A 331 7.95 8.04 -2.43
C VAL A 331 8.86 7.32 -3.42
N ASP A 332 9.17 6.07 -3.11
CA ASP A 332 10.02 5.23 -3.95
C ASP A 332 9.21 4.63 -5.12
N TRP A 333 9.17 5.37 -6.22
CA TRP A 333 8.48 4.94 -7.43
C TRP A 333 9.16 3.72 -8.08
N ALA A 334 10.48 3.54 -7.90
CA ALA A 334 11.22 2.43 -8.48
C ALA A 334 10.86 1.12 -7.79
N ALA A 335 10.76 1.11 -6.46
CA ALA A 335 10.28 -0.04 -5.71
C ALA A 335 8.87 -0.45 -6.12
N HIS A 336 8.00 0.54 -6.33
CA HIS A 336 6.63 0.33 -6.78
C HIS A 336 6.58 -0.30 -8.19
N ALA A 337 7.35 0.25 -9.13
CA ALA A 337 7.42 -0.26 -10.50
C ALA A 337 8.01 -1.68 -10.55
N GLY A 338 9.12 -1.93 -9.85
CA GLY A 338 9.79 -3.24 -9.81
C GLY A 338 8.91 -4.32 -9.21
N GLY A 339 8.31 -4.06 -8.04
CA GLY A 339 7.41 -4.98 -7.37
C GLY A 339 6.14 -5.25 -8.18
N GLY A 340 5.53 -4.22 -8.76
CA GLY A 340 4.34 -4.34 -9.61
C GLY A 340 4.60 -5.16 -10.88
N LEU A 341 5.70 -4.91 -11.58
CA LEU A 341 6.08 -5.64 -12.79
C LEU A 341 6.30 -7.13 -12.49
N VAL A 342 7.11 -7.45 -11.48
CA VAL A 342 7.37 -8.85 -11.11
C VAL A 342 6.11 -9.52 -10.61
N GLY A 343 5.25 -8.85 -9.84
CA GLY A 343 3.98 -9.40 -9.38
C GLY A 343 3.04 -9.75 -10.52
N ALA A 344 2.89 -8.87 -11.52
CA ALA A 344 2.07 -9.12 -12.70
C ALA A 344 2.57 -10.35 -13.48
N LEU A 345 3.88 -10.38 -13.79
CA LEU A 345 4.48 -11.45 -14.58
C LEU A 345 4.45 -12.79 -13.84
N LEU A 346 4.85 -12.79 -12.57
CA LEU A 346 4.90 -13.99 -11.74
C LEU A 346 3.51 -14.59 -11.54
N LEU A 347 2.50 -13.76 -11.30
CA LEU A 347 1.13 -14.25 -11.21
C LEU A 347 0.66 -14.80 -12.56
N TYR A 348 0.73 -13.99 -13.62
CA TYR A 348 0.15 -14.35 -14.91
C TYR A 348 0.77 -15.63 -15.45
N PHE A 349 2.10 -15.74 -15.45
CA PHE A 349 2.80 -16.87 -16.04
C PHE A 349 2.92 -18.06 -15.09
N VAL A 350 3.05 -17.88 -13.77
CA VAL A 350 3.44 -18.97 -12.86
C VAL A 350 2.37 -19.29 -11.83
N LEU A 351 2.04 -18.35 -10.94
CA LEU A 351 1.24 -18.64 -9.74
C LEU A 351 -0.24 -18.87 -10.05
N SER A 352 -0.70 -18.41 -11.21
CA SER A 352 -2.06 -18.65 -11.69
C SER A 352 -2.30 -20.09 -12.20
N ARG A 353 -1.24 -20.88 -12.40
CA ARG A 353 -1.37 -22.27 -12.85
C ARG A 353 -2.09 -23.11 -11.80
N GLY A 354 -3.10 -23.87 -12.26
CA GLY A 354 -3.93 -24.69 -11.38
C GLY A 354 -4.84 -23.89 -10.43
N VAL A 355 -4.92 -22.56 -10.58
CA VAL A 355 -5.99 -21.78 -9.97
C VAL A 355 -7.27 -22.06 -10.78
N PRO A 356 -8.40 -22.39 -10.13
CA PRO A 356 -9.65 -22.61 -10.83
C PRO A 356 -10.09 -21.37 -11.60
N ARG A 357 -10.92 -21.57 -12.61
CA ARG A 357 -11.39 -20.51 -13.51
C ARG A 357 -12.91 -20.43 -13.54
N GLY A 358 -13.44 -19.22 -13.71
CA GLY A 358 -14.87 -18.91 -13.75
C GLY A 358 -15.61 -19.50 -12.56
N ASP A 359 -16.66 -20.25 -12.84
CA ASP A 359 -17.58 -20.77 -11.82
C ASP A 359 -16.91 -21.86 -10.97
N ARG A 360 -15.85 -22.50 -11.48
CA ARG A 360 -15.07 -23.50 -10.71
C ARG A 360 -14.38 -22.90 -9.50
N ILE A 361 -14.17 -21.58 -9.46
CA ILE A 361 -13.57 -20.90 -8.30
C ILE A 361 -14.49 -20.99 -7.08
N ALA A 362 -15.80 -21.14 -7.26
CA ALA A 362 -16.71 -21.37 -6.16
C ALA A 362 -16.53 -22.77 -5.53
N HIS A 363 -16.01 -23.76 -6.27
CA HIS A 363 -16.06 -25.17 -5.88
C HIS A 363 -14.69 -25.87 -5.73
N ASP A 364 -13.74 -25.64 -6.62
CA ASP A 364 -12.48 -26.40 -6.70
C ASP A 364 -11.32 -25.69 -6.00
N ARG A 365 -10.52 -26.33 -5.13
CA ARG A 365 -9.33 -25.67 -4.55
C ARG A 365 -8.20 -25.51 -5.59
N PRO A 366 -7.30 -24.50 -5.44
CA PRO A 366 -6.10 -24.42 -6.27
C PRO A 366 -5.27 -25.70 -6.16
N THR A 367 -4.93 -26.32 -7.29
CA THR A 367 -4.12 -27.54 -7.32
C THR A 367 -2.67 -27.19 -7.03
N PRO A 368 -2.03 -27.69 -5.96
CA PRO A 368 -0.66 -27.36 -5.58
C PRO A 368 0.34 -27.42 -6.74
N LEU A 369 1.25 -26.43 -6.83
CA LEU A 369 2.38 -26.51 -7.77
C LEU A 369 3.46 -27.44 -7.18
N PRO A 370 4.20 -28.20 -8.02
CA PRO A 370 5.34 -28.98 -7.57
C PRO A 370 6.34 -28.09 -6.81
N GLY A 371 6.77 -28.54 -5.63
CA GLY A 371 7.77 -27.83 -4.82
C GLY A 371 7.30 -26.53 -4.15
N GLN A 372 6.03 -26.10 -4.31
CA GLN A 372 5.58 -24.79 -3.80
C GLN A 372 5.78 -24.61 -2.29
N ASN A 373 5.66 -25.68 -1.51
CA ASN A 373 5.84 -25.63 -0.05
C ASN A 373 7.31 -25.45 0.34
N ILE A 374 8.23 -25.98 -0.46
CA ILE A 374 9.68 -25.80 -0.25
C ILE A 374 10.02 -24.33 -0.52
N VAL A 375 9.55 -23.79 -1.65
CA VAL A 375 9.77 -22.37 -1.99
C VAL A 375 9.13 -21.46 -0.94
N ALA A 376 7.91 -21.75 -0.51
CA ALA A 376 7.26 -21.02 0.57
C ALA A 376 8.06 -21.09 1.89
N GLY A 377 8.61 -22.26 2.23
CA GLY A 377 9.50 -22.41 3.40
C GLY A 377 10.76 -21.55 3.30
N LEU A 378 11.37 -21.48 2.11
CA LEU A 378 12.51 -20.60 1.85
C LEU A 378 12.11 -19.12 1.97
N CYS A 379 10.93 -18.74 1.49
CA CYS A 379 10.40 -17.38 1.67
C CYS A 379 10.19 -17.04 3.16
N VAL A 380 9.66 -17.96 3.98
CA VAL A 380 9.57 -17.75 5.43
C VAL A 380 10.96 -17.53 6.02
N ALA A 381 11.91 -18.41 5.71
CA ALA A 381 13.28 -18.29 6.23
C ALA A 381 13.93 -16.96 5.82
N LEU A 382 13.72 -16.52 4.58
CA LEU A 382 14.24 -15.26 4.08
C LEU A 382 13.62 -14.05 4.80
N LEU A 383 12.29 -14.02 4.93
CA LEU A 383 11.57 -12.91 5.57
C LEU A 383 11.87 -12.81 7.07
N VAL A 384 11.87 -13.94 7.78
CA VAL A 384 12.23 -14.00 9.21
C VAL A 384 13.71 -13.64 9.38
N GLY A 385 14.58 -14.19 8.53
CA GLY A 385 16.01 -13.89 8.52
C GLY A 385 16.27 -12.39 8.31
N GLY A 386 15.60 -11.76 7.34
CA GLY A 386 15.71 -10.32 7.09
C GLY A 386 15.20 -9.47 8.25
N ALA A 387 14.04 -9.81 8.82
CA ALA A 387 13.50 -9.07 9.98
C ALA A 387 14.42 -9.11 11.22
N ILE A 388 15.19 -10.19 11.39
CA ILE A 388 16.17 -10.34 12.49
C ILE A 388 17.52 -9.72 12.12
N ALA A 389 18.00 -9.96 10.90
CA ALA A 389 19.30 -9.50 10.43
C ALA A 389 19.39 -7.98 10.44
N GLY A 390 18.31 -7.27 10.12
CA GLY A 390 18.26 -5.82 10.11
C GLY A 390 18.75 -5.18 11.42
N PRO A 391 18.05 -5.38 12.55
CA PRO A 391 18.46 -4.83 13.84
C PRO A 391 19.81 -5.36 14.36
N VAL A 392 20.16 -6.61 14.03
CA VAL A 392 21.36 -7.27 14.57
C VAL A 392 22.62 -6.87 13.82
N LEU A 393 22.59 -6.87 12.49
CA LEU A 393 23.75 -6.58 11.65
C LEU A 393 23.89 -5.08 11.36
N GLY A 394 22.80 -4.31 11.39
CA GLY A 394 22.83 -2.87 11.14
C GLY A 394 23.22 -2.00 12.34
N GLY A 395 23.49 -2.58 13.52
CA GLY A 395 23.95 -1.80 14.69
C GLY A 395 22.85 -0.99 15.39
N ALA A 396 21.57 -1.38 15.28
CA ALA A 396 20.45 -0.66 15.88
C ALA A 396 20.50 -0.51 17.41
N PHE A 397 21.28 -1.38 18.09
CA PHE A 397 21.43 -1.39 19.55
C PHE A 397 22.76 -0.80 20.02
N GLU A 398 23.59 -0.29 19.11
CA GLU A 398 24.85 0.33 19.49
C GLU A 398 24.60 1.66 20.19
N PRO A 399 25.22 1.89 21.37
CA PRO A 399 25.00 3.09 22.15
C PRO A 399 25.49 4.33 21.38
N ALA A 400 24.91 5.49 21.73
CA ALA A 400 25.42 6.76 21.25
C ALA A 400 26.91 6.89 21.61
N PRO A 401 27.76 7.31 20.66
CA PRO A 401 29.19 7.34 20.88
C PRO A 401 29.55 8.37 21.96
N THR A 402 30.59 8.03 22.72
CA THR A 402 31.16 8.87 23.78
C THR A 402 32.13 9.89 23.19
N ALA A 403 32.66 10.81 24.00
CA ALA A 403 33.62 11.81 23.53
C ALA A 403 34.81 11.16 22.79
N PRO A 404 35.23 11.69 21.63
CA PRO A 404 36.26 11.08 20.80
C PRO A 404 37.63 11.06 21.49
N ILE A 405 38.34 9.94 21.38
CA ILE A 405 39.77 9.85 21.66
C ILE A 405 40.51 10.12 20.35
N TYR A 406 41.38 11.12 20.34
CA TYR A 406 42.11 11.55 19.15
C TYR A 406 43.40 10.76 18.96
N GLU A 407 43.69 10.40 17.72
CA GLU A 407 44.98 9.89 17.29
C GLU A 407 45.55 10.73 16.15
N ARG A 408 46.87 10.76 16.05
CA ARG A 408 47.57 11.52 15.01
C ARG A 408 47.72 10.65 13.77
N VAL A 409 47.22 11.13 12.64
CA VAL A 409 47.26 10.44 11.34
C VAL A 409 47.98 11.31 10.32
N VAL A 410 48.75 10.67 9.44
CA VAL A 410 49.37 11.30 8.28
C VAL A 410 48.35 11.38 7.16
N ILE A 411 48.14 12.57 6.58
CA ILE A 411 47.21 12.73 5.46
C ILE A 411 47.82 12.13 4.19
N ASP A 412 47.08 11.23 3.55
CA ASP A 412 47.54 10.49 2.37
C ASP A 412 48.03 11.42 1.25
N GLY A 413 49.19 11.10 0.69
CA GLY A 413 49.83 11.92 -0.35
C GLY A 413 50.50 13.21 0.17
N THR A 414 50.57 13.41 1.48
CA THR A 414 51.24 14.57 2.11
C THR A 414 52.20 14.13 3.24
N THR A 415 53.01 15.07 3.76
CA THR A 415 53.76 14.87 5.01
C THR A 415 53.06 15.47 6.23
N ALA A 416 51.85 16.00 6.04
CA ALA A 416 51.11 16.66 7.09
C ALA A 416 50.45 15.63 8.02
N THR A 417 50.31 16.00 9.29
CA THR A 417 49.57 15.19 10.26
C THR A 417 48.47 15.98 10.92
N VAL A 418 47.33 15.36 11.13
CA VAL A 418 46.19 15.90 11.88
C VAL A 418 45.78 14.94 12.98
N GLN A 419 45.04 15.43 13.98
CA GLN A 419 44.39 14.62 14.98
C GLN A 419 42.93 14.36 14.59
N VAL A 420 42.59 13.09 14.41
CA VAL A 420 41.22 12.64 14.12
C VAL A 420 40.79 11.61 15.17
N PRO A 421 39.47 11.43 15.39
CA PRO A 421 39.00 10.42 16.33
C PRO A 421 39.44 9.02 15.90
N SER A 422 40.12 8.31 16.79
CA SER A 422 40.60 6.92 16.59
C SER A 422 39.50 5.90 16.32
N SER A 423 38.25 6.24 16.65
CA SER A 423 37.09 5.41 16.31
C SER A 423 36.67 5.50 14.84
N LEU A 424 37.12 6.52 14.11
CA LEU A 424 36.77 6.73 12.70
C LEU A 424 37.87 6.16 11.80
N ALA A 425 37.55 5.08 11.09
CA ALA A 425 38.49 4.46 10.18
C ALA A 425 38.77 5.37 8.96
N PRO A 426 40.00 5.43 8.44
CA PRO A 426 40.29 6.14 7.20
C PRO A 426 39.57 5.47 6.02
N GLN A 427 38.94 6.29 5.18
CA GLN A 427 38.28 5.89 3.95
C GLN A 427 39.23 6.06 2.76
N PRO A 428 39.10 5.23 1.70
CA PRO A 428 39.87 5.41 0.48
C PRO A 428 39.64 6.82 -0.09
N ALA A 429 40.69 7.47 -0.59
CA ALA A 429 40.55 8.76 -1.26
C ALA A 429 39.65 8.63 -2.49
N GLU A 430 38.49 9.32 -2.49
CA GLU A 430 37.65 9.41 -3.68
C GLU A 430 38.36 10.25 -4.75
N VAL A 431 38.64 9.65 -5.91
CA VAL A 431 39.20 10.35 -7.07
C VAL A 431 38.05 11.09 -7.78
N GLY A 432 37.67 12.26 -7.26
CA GLY A 432 36.72 13.17 -7.91
C GLY A 432 37.36 13.94 -9.09
N ASP A 433 36.56 14.22 -10.12
CA ASP A 433 36.97 14.85 -11.40
C ASP A 433 37.08 16.40 -11.35
N ASP A 434 37.08 17.02 -10.15
CA ASP A 434 37.19 18.48 -10.03
C ASP A 434 38.18 18.91 -8.92
N SER A 435 38.92 19.98 -9.22
CA SER A 435 40.19 20.41 -8.62
C SER A 435 40.16 21.01 -7.19
N LEU A 436 39.27 20.57 -6.31
CA LEU A 436 39.26 20.93 -4.88
C LEU A 436 39.36 19.65 -4.02
N ARG A 437 40.58 19.12 -4.00
CA ARG A 437 40.97 17.80 -3.47
C ARG A 437 40.66 17.67 -1.97
N VAL A 438 39.71 16.80 -1.60
CA VAL A 438 39.71 16.16 -0.27
C VAL A 438 40.79 15.09 -0.33
N ASP A 439 41.84 15.25 0.47
CA ASP A 439 42.99 14.34 0.44
C ASP A 439 42.70 13.05 1.20
N GLN A 440 41.86 13.11 2.23
CA GLN A 440 41.48 11.94 3.02
C GLN A 440 40.17 12.18 3.77
N SER A 441 39.37 11.11 3.90
CA SER A 441 38.15 11.11 4.72
C SER A 441 38.26 10.05 5.81
N PHE A 442 37.59 10.28 6.94
CA PHE A 442 37.56 9.39 8.10
C PHE A 442 36.12 9.15 8.54
N GLY A 443 35.81 7.89 8.83
CA GLY A 443 34.47 7.46 9.21
C GLY A 443 33.50 7.41 8.03
N ASP A 444 32.46 6.61 8.20
CA ASP A 444 31.36 6.45 7.26
C ASP A 444 30.05 6.80 7.96
N LEU A 445 29.30 7.76 7.42
CA LEU A 445 28.03 8.21 7.99
C LEU A 445 26.99 7.09 8.15
N LEU A 446 27.12 5.97 7.44
CA LEU A 446 26.22 4.84 7.62
C LEU A 446 26.37 4.19 9.01
N HIS A 447 27.59 4.13 9.52
CA HIS A 447 27.95 3.38 10.72
C HIS A 447 28.37 4.30 11.86
N ASP A 448 29.14 5.33 11.54
CA ASP A 448 29.80 6.23 12.47
C ASP A 448 28.94 7.44 12.88
N PRO A 449 29.19 8.04 14.06
CA PRO A 449 28.53 9.28 14.49
C PRO A 449 28.72 10.46 13.55
N ALA A 450 29.87 10.50 12.92
CA ALA A 450 30.28 11.57 12.06
C ALA A 450 31.26 11.03 11.02
N SER A 451 31.32 11.70 9.88
CA SER A 451 32.43 11.60 8.95
C SER A 451 33.22 12.90 8.99
N VAL A 452 34.53 12.80 8.76
CA VAL A 452 35.46 13.91 8.72
C VAL A 452 36.20 13.87 7.40
N GLY A 453 35.96 14.84 6.53
CA GLY A 453 36.75 15.08 5.33
C GLY A 453 37.84 16.11 5.62
N VAL A 454 39.07 15.84 5.18
CA VAL A 454 40.21 16.75 5.31
C VAL A 454 40.82 17.02 3.92
N ALA A 455 40.89 18.30 3.57
CA ALA A 455 41.49 18.80 2.34
C ALA A 455 42.66 19.74 2.67
N ILE A 456 43.85 19.47 2.14
CA ILE A 456 45.04 20.30 2.32
C ILE A 456 45.46 20.87 0.97
N ILE A 457 45.14 22.14 0.76
CA ILE A 457 45.41 22.84 -0.48
C ILE A 457 46.68 23.67 -0.31
N SER A 458 47.72 23.32 -1.07
CA SER A 458 48.93 24.14 -1.14
C SER A 458 48.63 25.45 -1.84
N VAL A 459 48.88 26.56 -1.15
CA VAL A 459 48.66 27.92 -1.67
C VAL A 459 49.94 28.75 -1.56
N PRO A 460 50.17 29.71 -2.48
CA PRO A 460 51.22 30.71 -2.28
C PRO A 460 51.05 31.44 -0.94
N PRO A 461 52.12 31.97 -0.34
CA PRO A 461 52.00 32.77 0.86
C PRO A 461 51.05 33.94 0.62
N ILE A 462 49.96 34.02 1.40
CA ILE A 462 48.99 35.12 1.31
C ILE A 462 49.58 36.34 2.03
N PRO A 463 49.80 37.48 1.34
CA PRO A 463 50.25 38.72 1.95
C PRO A 463 49.24 39.28 2.96
N ASP A 464 49.70 39.91 4.06
CA ASP A 464 48.82 40.44 5.12
C ASP A 464 47.82 41.49 4.61
N ASP A 465 48.19 42.26 3.58
CA ASP A 465 47.35 43.31 2.97
C ASP A 465 46.21 42.76 2.09
N THR A 466 46.30 41.50 1.66
CA THR A 466 45.26 40.83 0.85
C THR A 466 44.50 39.76 1.62
N LEU A 467 44.99 39.39 2.81
CA LEU A 467 44.42 38.34 3.66
C LEU A 467 42.93 38.60 3.97
N ASP A 468 42.55 39.85 4.26
CA ASP A 468 41.16 40.19 4.56
C ASP A 468 40.23 40.02 3.34
N LEU A 469 40.72 40.28 2.12
CA LEU A 469 39.95 40.07 0.88
C LEU A 469 39.75 38.58 0.60
N GLU A 470 40.80 37.78 0.77
CA GLU A 470 40.75 36.31 0.61
C GLU A 470 39.79 35.67 1.64
N ILE A 471 39.86 36.09 2.91
CA ILE A 471 38.93 35.62 3.95
C ILE A 471 37.49 36.00 3.59
N THR A 472 37.27 37.21 3.07
CA THR A 472 35.93 37.66 2.65
C THR A 472 35.39 36.77 1.52
N SER A 473 36.22 36.46 0.52
CA SER A 473 35.83 35.55 -0.57
C SER A 473 35.51 34.14 -0.06
N ILE A 474 36.30 33.62 0.89
CA ILE A 474 36.03 32.31 1.53
C ILE A 474 34.71 32.34 2.30
N LEU A 475 34.43 33.42 3.04
CA LEU A 475 33.18 33.57 3.80
C LEU A 475 31.96 33.68 2.88
N GLU A 476 32.09 34.36 1.74
CA GLU A 476 31.05 34.41 0.71
C GLU A 476 30.78 33.02 0.12
N ALA A 477 31.84 32.29 -0.25
CA ALA A 477 31.73 30.93 -0.77
C ALA A 477 31.13 29.95 0.25
N LEU A 478 31.50 30.05 1.54
CA LEU A 478 30.86 29.30 2.62
C LEU A 478 29.44 29.80 2.93
N GLY A 479 29.09 31.03 2.59
CA GLY A 479 27.75 31.55 2.77
C GLY A 479 26.72 30.90 1.84
N GLU A 480 27.17 30.34 0.73
CA GLU A 480 26.32 29.63 -0.24
C GLU A 480 26.01 28.21 0.27
N ALA A 481 24.76 28.00 0.67
CA ALA A 481 24.30 26.70 1.13
C ALA A 481 24.20 25.72 -0.06
N PRO A 482 24.61 24.45 0.10
CA PRO A 482 24.26 23.40 -0.83
C PRO A 482 22.75 23.36 -1.13
N PRO A 483 22.32 22.97 -2.35
CA PRO A 483 20.91 23.00 -2.79
C PRO A 483 19.93 22.25 -1.88
N SER A 484 20.41 21.26 -1.12
CA SER A 484 19.63 20.39 -0.23
C SER A 484 19.78 20.71 1.27
N SER A 485 20.40 21.87 1.59
CA SER A 485 20.73 22.24 2.96
C SER A 485 20.12 23.57 3.37
N THR A 486 19.88 23.70 4.67
CA THR A 486 19.46 24.94 5.31
C THR A 486 20.61 25.48 6.15
N VAL A 487 20.91 26.78 6.02
CA VAL A 487 21.96 27.42 6.83
C VAL A 487 21.45 27.59 8.25
N THR A 488 22.11 26.95 9.21
CA THR A 488 21.77 27.07 10.65
C THR A 488 22.61 28.15 11.32
N GLU A 489 23.89 28.25 10.93
CA GLU A 489 24.76 29.36 11.28
C GLU A 489 25.50 29.83 10.02
N GLY A 490 25.31 31.09 9.66
CA GLY A 490 26.01 31.70 8.52
C GLY A 490 27.53 31.72 8.72
N ALA A 491 28.25 31.92 7.61
CA ALA A 491 29.71 31.98 7.61
C ALA A 491 30.22 33.09 8.56
N ARG A 492 31.22 32.74 9.39
CA ARG A 492 31.83 33.67 10.37
C ARG A 492 33.34 33.59 10.33
N ARG A 493 34.00 34.76 10.40
CA ARG A 493 35.42 34.87 10.68
C ARG A 493 35.71 34.48 12.13
N ARG A 494 36.82 33.77 12.33
CA ARG A 494 37.38 33.41 13.64
C ARG A 494 38.83 33.89 13.66
N ASP A 495 39.12 34.85 14.52
CA ASP A 495 40.50 35.25 14.79
C ASP A 495 41.06 34.27 15.83
N ASP A 496 41.92 33.37 15.37
CA ASP A 496 42.55 32.34 16.19
C ASP A 496 44.06 32.58 16.24
N THR A 497 44.63 32.63 17.43
CA THR A 497 46.09 32.74 17.63
C THR A 497 46.88 31.55 17.07
N SER A 498 46.20 30.41 16.88
CA SER A 498 46.74 29.17 16.35
C SER A 498 46.79 29.15 14.81
N LEU A 499 46.08 30.01 14.09
CA LEU A 499 46.09 30.10 12.62
C LEU A 499 46.37 31.55 12.18
N ARG A 500 46.63 31.81 10.89
CA ARG A 500 46.66 33.21 10.41
C ARG A 500 45.24 33.78 10.32
N ALA A 501 44.27 32.95 9.97
CA ALA A 501 42.85 33.23 9.99
C ALA A 501 42.04 31.94 9.84
N ALA A 502 40.80 31.96 10.33
CA ALA A 502 39.86 30.86 10.12
C ALA A 502 38.44 31.37 9.78
N ALA A 503 37.70 30.52 9.07
CA ALA A 503 36.31 30.73 8.70
C ALA A 503 35.50 29.47 9.00
N SER A 504 34.24 29.62 9.41
CA SER A 504 33.36 28.49 9.70
C SER A 504 31.92 28.73 9.32
N ALA A 505 31.21 27.70 8.89
CA ALA A 505 29.77 27.70 8.62
C ALA A 505 29.14 26.37 9.06
N SER A 506 27.83 26.40 9.37
CA SER A 506 27.07 25.21 9.78
C SER A 506 25.75 25.09 9.02
N TYR A 507 25.54 23.95 8.40
CA TYR A 507 24.35 23.62 7.61
C TYR A 507 23.60 22.43 8.22
N ARG A 508 22.30 22.33 7.92
CA ARG A 508 21.45 21.19 8.24
C ARG A 508 20.75 20.70 6.98
N TYR A 509 20.95 19.43 6.66
CA TYR A 509 20.28 18.75 5.55
C TYR A 509 18.85 18.38 5.89
N GLU A 510 18.02 18.09 4.87
CA GLU A 510 16.67 17.55 5.06
C GLU A 510 16.64 16.23 5.85
N SER A 511 17.74 15.48 5.86
CA SER A 511 17.91 14.24 6.64
C SER A 511 18.17 14.49 8.14
N ASP A 512 18.15 15.76 8.58
CA ASP A 512 18.61 16.24 9.88
C ASP A 512 20.11 16.07 10.16
N ALA A 513 20.89 15.56 9.20
CA ALA A 513 22.34 15.56 9.30
C ALA A 513 22.87 17.00 9.36
N ARG A 514 23.80 17.25 10.28
CA ARG A 514 24.50 18.51 10.45
C ARG A 514 25.82 18.46 9.69
N HIS A 515 26.17 19.54 9.01
CA HIS A 515 27.44 19.70 8.32
C HIS A 515 28.14 20.96 8.81
N ASP A 516 29.22 20.79 9.54
CA ASP A 516 30.08 21.86 10.01
C ASP A 516 31.32 21.94 9.10
N VAL A 517 31.54 23.10 8.51
CA VAL A 517 32.72 23.36 7.69
C VAL A 517 33.63 24.33 8.43
N TYR A 518 34.91 23.98 8.51
CA TYR A 518 35.94 24.82 9.10
C TYR A 518 37.12 24.95 8.14
N ILE A 519 37.54 26.18 7.89
CA ILE A 519 38.68 26.50 7.03
C ILE A 519 39.72 27.27 7.85
N GLY A 520 40.97 26.82 7.80
CA GLY A 520 42.11 27.49 8.43
C GLY A 520 43.24 27.75 7.44
N ILE A 521 43.92 28.89 7.62
CA ILE A 521 45.07 29.28 6.79
C ILE A 521 46.35 29.20 7.64
N ALA A 522 47.30 28.37 7.19
CA ALA A 522 48.60 28.18 7.84
C ALA A 522 49.74 28.31 6.82
N GLU A 523 50.51 29.41 6.90
CA GLU A 523 51.67 29.76 6.05
C GLU A 523 51.47 29.58 4.53
N ARG A 524 51.58 28.34 4.02
CA ARG A 524 51.50 27.93 2.61
C ARG A 524 50.41 26.89 2.33
N ALA A 525 49.50 26.68 3.28
CA ALA A 525 48.41 25.73 3.15
C ALA A 525 47.09 26.34 3.61
N LEU A 526 46.04 26.07 2.84
CA LEU A 526 44.65 26.21 3.25
C LEU A 526 44.15 24.82 3.61
N ILE A 527 43.62 24.68 4.83
CA ILE A 527 43.10 23.43 5.35
C ILE A 527 41.60 23.59 5.45
N ARG A 528 40.86 22.72 4.77
CA ARG A 528 39.41 22.64 4.89
C ARG A 528 39.05 21.32 5.56
N VAL A 529 38.22 21.41 6.59
CA VAL A 529 37.68 20.25 7.29
C VAL A 529 36.17 20.32 7.22
N ASP A 530 35.58 19.25 6.70
CA ASP A 530 34.15 19.04 6.62
C ASP A 530 33.79 17.97 7.64
N VAL A 531 32.97 18.29 8.63
CA VAL A 531 32.42 17.32 9.57
C VAL A 531 30.94 17.20 9.31
N ILE A 532 30.51 16.02 8.88
CA ILE A 532 29.08 15.70 8.76
C ILE A 532 28.74 14.77 9.92
N SER A 533 27.65 15.04 10.63
CA SER A 533 27.23 14.25 11.80
C SER A 533 25.72 14.10 11.87
N TRP A 534 25.28 13.02 12.51
CA TRP A 534 23.87 12.81 12.82
C TRP A 534 23.49 13.50 14.15
N PRO A 535 22.20 13.77 14.40
CA PRO A 535 21.75 14.44 15.63
C PRO A 535 22.21 13.76 16.93
N ASP A 536 22.28 12.43 16.95
CA ASP A 536 22.78 11.64 18.08
C ASP A 536 24.32 11.58 18.16
N GLY A 537 25.00 12.03 17.10
CA GLY A 537 26.44 12.27 17.02
C GLY A 537 26.87 13.72 17.27
N ASP A 538 25.93 14.65 17.49
CA ASP A 538 26.25 16.08 17.70
C ASP A 538 27.24 16.29 18.85
N ALA A 539 27.10 15.54 19.94
CA ALA A 539 28.01 15.64 21.08
C ALA A 539 29.42 15.11 20.75
N PHE A 540 29.52 14.10 19.88
CA PHE A 540 30.79 13.56 19.38
C PHE A 540 31.47 14.55 18.40
N ALA A 541 30.69 15.16 17.52
CA ALA A 541 31.16 16.09 16.49
C ALA A 541 31.40 17.52 17.01
N ALA A 542 30.91 17.85 18.21
CA ALA A 542 31.01 19.19 18.79
C ALA A 542 32.46 19.68 18.86
N GLY A 543 32.79 20.69 18.04
CA GLY A 543 34.13 21.27 17.98
C GLY A 543 35.17 20.43 17.23
N LEU A 544 34.77 19.29 16.66
CA LEU A 544 35.66 18.36 15.96
C LEU A 544 36.34 19.02 14.75
N ALA A 545 35.58 19.70 13.90
CA ALA A 545 36.11 20.36 12.71
C ALA A 545 37.22 21.37 13.06
N ARG A 546 37.02 22.12 14.15
CA ARG A 546 37.99 23.07 14.67
C ARG A 546 39.24 22.36 15.20
N HIS A 547 39.06 21.34 16.04
CA HIS A 547 40.17 20.56 16.62
C HIS A 547 41.09 19.98 15.55
N VAL A 548 40.52 19.42 14.48
CA VAL A 548 41.29 18.85 13.36
C VAL A 548 42.14 19.93 12.69
N VAL A 549 41.57 21.11 12.40
CA VAL A 549 42.32 22.22 11.78
C VAL A 549 43.42 22.76 12.69
N GLU A 550 43.14 22.96 13.99
CA GLU A 550 44.14 23.43 14.96
C GLU A 550 45.32 22.45 15.08
N SER A 551 45.04 21.14 15.06
CA SER A 551 46.06 20.09 15.23
C SER A 551 47.10 20.01 14.09
N TYR A 552 46.77 20.49 12.89
CA TYR A 552 47.71 20.51 11.77
C TYR A 552 48.97 21.31 12.07
N ARG A 553 48.83 22.46 12.73
CA ARG A 553 49.98 23.33 13.05
C ARG A 553 50.96 22.68 14.03
N ASP A 554 50.44 21.90 14.97
CA ASP A 554 51.24 21.17 15.96
C ASP A 554 51.95 19.94 15.36
N GLY A 555 51.50 19.47 14.19
CA GLY A 555 52.15 18.41 13.42
C GLY A 555 53.19 18.92 12.40
N ALA A 556 53.05 20.17 11.95
CA ALA A 556 53.96 20.80 10.99
C ALA A 556 55.23 21.40 11.65
N ARG A 557 55.30 21.43 12.98
CA ARG A 557 56.49 21.75 13.79
C ARG A 557 57.24 20.48 14.15
#